data_AF-A0A532TDQ9-F1
#
_entry.id   AF-A0A532TDQ9-F1
#
_cell.length_a   1.000
_cell.length_b   1.000
_cell.length_c   1.000
_cell.angle_alpha   90.00
_cell.angle_beta   90.00
_cell.angle_gamma   90.00
#
_symmetry.space_group_name_H-M   'P 1'
#
loop_
_entity.id
_entity.type
_entity.pdbx_description
1 polymer ?
#
loop_
_entity_poly.entity_id
_entity_poly.type
_entity_poly.pdbx_seq_one_letter_code
_entity_poly.pdbx_strand_id
1 'polypeptide(L)'
;MVNKAREQNIYAGITISVLITVISYIIISLISLSVGFAILFLRFFLFADPEYILGTLFGVIFFLKNRRPDQSILKYGVVVGIVGGIISSFFISLYQWILLFYFSVFIAYLVTTLITGVFIGLLIGAILSAYFMYKEVKGEGKEEYYDDEFFKDLIEE
;
A
#
# COMPACT_ATOMS: atom_id res chain seq x y z
N MET A 1 -7.32 14.57 -21.62
CA MET A 1 -7.87 14.50 -20.23
C MET A 1 -7.96 13.07 -19.68
N VAL A 2 -8.34 12.06 -20.49
CA VAL A 2 -8.51 10.65 -20.04
C VAL A 2 -7.27 10.04 -19.38
N ASN A 3 -6.05 10.33 -19.87
CA ASN A 3 -4.80 9.83 -19.27
C ASN A 3 -4.55 10.38 -17.84
N LYS A 4 -4.99 11.61 -17.55
CA LYS A 4 -4.69 12.29 -16.28
C LYS A 4 -5.41 11.63 -15.10
N ALA A 5 -6.65 11.21 -15.31
CA ALA A 5 -7.44 10.52 -14.29
C ALA A 5 -7.14 9.00 -14.20
N ARG A 6 -6.48 8.40 -15.21
CA ARG A 6 -5.96 7.03 -15.14
C ARG A 6 -4.80 6.91 -14.16
N GLU A 7 -3.92 7.90 -14.20
CA GLU A 7 -2.75 8.02 -13.32
C GLU A 7 -3.15 8.32 -11.87
N GLN A 8 -4.21 9.13 -11.66
CA GLN A 8 -4.69 9.51 -10.33
C GLN A 8 -5.03 8.31 -9.43
N ASN A 9 -5.67 7.26 -9.95
CA ASN A 9 -6.10 6.13 -9.12
C ASN A 9 -4.92 5.24 -8.68
N ILE A 10 -3.90 5.10 -9.55
CA ILE A 10 -2.66 4.39 -9.21
C ILE A 10 -1.91 5.16 -8.12
N TYR A 11 -1.74 6.47 -8.31
CA TYR A 11 -1.07 7.32 -7.33
C TYR A 11 -1.82 7.34 -5.99
N ALA A 12 -3.15 7.40 -6.00
CA ALA A 12 -3.96 7.32 -4.78
C ALA A 12 -3.75 6.00 -4.04
N GLY A 13 -3.73 4.86 -4.74
CA GLY A 13 -3.44 3.55 -4.15
C GLY A 13 -2.04 3.50 -3.52
N ILE A 14 -1.03 4.03 -4.21
CA ILE A 14 0.35 4.14 -3.68
C ILE A 14 0.37 5.04 -2.44
N THR A 15 -0.26 6.21 -2.49
CA THR A 15 -0.30 7.15 -1.36
C THR A 15 -0.97 6.53 -0.14
N ILE A 16 -2.09 5.84 -0.31
CA ILE A 16 -2.77 5.13 0.78
C ILE A 16 -1.88 4.02 1.36
N SER A 17 -1.22 3.25 0.48
CA SER A 17 -0.27 2.22 0.91
C SER A 17 0.83 2.82 1.79
N VAL A 18 1.44 3.91 1.33
CA VAL A 18 2.54 4.58 2.05
C VAL A 18 2.06 5.15 3.38
N LEU A 19 0.93 5.86 3.37
CA LEU A 19 0.39 6.51 4.55
C LEU A 19 0.07 5.49 5.66
N ILE A 20 -0.58 4.38 5.31
CA ILE A 20 -0.94 3.35 6.28
C ILE A 20 0.30 2.64 6.81
N THR A 21 1.26 2.27 5.95
CA THR A 21 2.50 1.64 6.40
C THR A 21 3.29 2.56 7.34
N VAL A 22 3.46 3.83 6.99
CA VAL A 22 4.24 4.78 7.81
C VAL A 22 3.53 5.09 9.13
N ILE A 23 2.22 5.36 9.11
CA ILE A 23 1.46 5.66 10.34
C ILE A 23 1.43 4.45 11.28
N SER A 24 1.19 3.25 10.75
CA SER A 24 1.19 2.02 11.56
C SER A 24 2.56 1.80 12.21
N TYR A 25 3.65 2.01 11.46
CA TYR A 25 5.00 1.90 11.98
C TYR A 25 5.27 2.89 13.12
N ILE A 26 4.89 4.16 12.94
CA ILE A 26 5.05 5.19 13.98
C ILE A 26 4.27 4.82 15.23
N ILE A 27 3.01 4.43 15.10
CA ILE A 27 2.16 4.05 16.25
C ILE A 27 2.78 2.89 17.01
N ILE A 28 3.21 1.85 16.31
CA ILE A 28 3.73 0.66 16.96
C ILE A 28 5.12 0.91 17.58
N SER A 29 5.95 1.73 16.94
CA SER A 29 7.22 2.22 17.50
C SER A 29 6.98 2.98 18.82
N LEU A 30 5.99 3.88 18.86
CA LEU A 30 5.64 4.65 20.06
C LEU A 30 5.11 3.76 21.20
N ILE A 31 4.27 2.79 20.89
CA ILE A 31 3.77 1.80 21.87
C ILE A 31 4.94 0.97 22.41
N SER A 32 5.85 0.52 21.54
CA SER A 32 7.00 -0.29 21.95
C SER A 32 7.92 0.47 22.90
N LEU A 33 8.11 1.78 22.68
CA LEU A 33 8.87 2.65 23.56
C LEU A 33 8.21 2.78 24.94
N SER A 34 6.88 2.94 25.00
CA SER A 34 6.16 3.16 26.26
C SER A 34 6.08 1.91 27.15
N VAL A 35 6.08 0.72 26.57
CA VAL A 35 6.01 -0.56 27.32
C VAL A 35 7.40 -1.02 27.80
N GLY A 36 8.49 -0.29 27.52
CA GLY A 36 9.81 -0.56 28.07
C GLY A 36 10.47 -1.86 27.55
N PHE A 37 10.09 -2.30 26.36
CA PHE A 37 10.50 -3.59 25.80
C PHE A 37 11.94 -3.56 25.21
N ALA A 38 12.96 -3.54 26.08
CA ALA A 38 14.36 -3.44 25.70
C ALA A 38 14.90 -4.62 24.84
N ILE A 39 14.30 -5.82 24.92
CA ILE A 39 14.73 -7.01 24.17
C ILE A 39 13.99 -7.14 22.82
N LEU A 40 12.77 -6.60 22.71
CA LEU A 40 12.05 -6.47 21.43
C LEU A 40 12.54 -5.27 20.60
N PHE A 41 13.24 -4.32 21.22
CA PHE A 41 13.79 -3.11 20.61
C PHE A 41 14.55 -3.37 19.29
N LEU A 42 15.37 -4.43 19.23
CA LEU A 42 16.14 -4.77 18.03
C LEU A 42 15.25 -5.38 16.93
N ARG A 43 14.32 -6.27 17.28
CA ARG A 43 13.43 -6.95 16.31
C ARG A 43 12.35 -6.02 15.77
N PHE A 44 11.79 -5.15 16.60
CA PHE A 44 10.70 -4.26 16.23
C PHE A 44 11.17 -3.13 15.32
N PHE A 45 12.35 -2.59 15.60
CA PHE A 45 12.89 -1.57 14.72
C PHE A 45 13.33 -2.18 13.38
N LEU A 46 13.94 -3.38 13.37
CA LEU A 46 14.50 -3.97 12.15
C LEU A 46 13.49 -4.52 11.14
N PHE A 47 12.26 -4.89 11.56
CA PHE A 47 11.27 -5.52 10.68
C PHE A 47 9.94 -4.77 10.73
N ALA A 48 9.54 -4.19 9.60
CA ALA A 48 8.27 -3.48 9.41
C ALA A 48 7.24 -4.33 8.63
N ASP A 49 7.38 -5.65 8.72
CA ASP A 49 6.65 -6.59 7.85
C ASP A 49 5.11 -6.51 8.05
N PRO A 50 4.57 -6.46 9.28
CA PRO A 50 3.13 -6.27 9.49
C PRO A 50 2.61 -4.95 8.88
N GLU A 51 3.38 -3.88 8.99
CA GLU A 51 3.04 -2.55 8.48
C GLU A 51 3.05 -2.51 6.95
N TYR A 52 3.99 -3.22 6.33
CA TYR A 52 4.01 -3.43 4.88
C TYR A 52 2.81 -4.24 4.41
N ILE A 53 2.46 -5.32 5.12
CA ILE A 53 1.28 -6.14 4.78
C ILE A 53 0.03 -5.27 4.84
N LEU A 54 -0.17 -4.54 5.94
CA LEU A 54 -1.34 -3.68 6.13
C LEU A 54 -1.41 -2.60 5.06
N GLY A 55 -0.37 -1.80 4.89
CA GLY A 55 -0.39 -0.72 3.90
C GLY A 55 -0.58 -1.23 2.48
N THR A 56 0.15 -2.27 2.08
CA THR A 56 -0.01 -2.88 0.75
C THR A 56 -1.43 -3.39 0.55
N LEU A 57 -2.01 -4.06 1.55
CA LEU A 57 -3.36 -4.60 1.47
C LEU A 57 -4.40 -3.49 1.24
N PHE A 58 -4.37 -2.43 2.04
CA PHE A 58 -5.31 -1.32 1.88
C PHE A 58 -5.09 -0.53 0.59
N GLY A 59 -3.83 -0.23 0.24
CA GLY A 59 -3.51 0.52 -0.98
C GLY A 59 -3.88 -0.24 -2.26
N VAL A 60 -3.57 -1.53 -2.32
CA VAL A 60 -3.92 -2.39 -3.47
C VAL A 60 -5.43 -2.61 -3.55
N ILE A 61 -6.12 -2.89 -2.43
CA ILE A 61 -7.59 -3.03 -2.45
C ILE A 61 -8.24 -1.73 -2.92
N PHE A 62 -7.81 -0.59 -2.40
CA PHE A 62 -8.35 0.71 -2.82
C PHE A 62 -8.15 0.92 -4.31
N PHE A 63 -6.93 0.68 -4.82
CA PHE A 63 -6.65 0.78 -6.25
C PHE A 63 -7.54 -0.16 -7.06
N LEU A 64 -7.62 -1.44 -6.69
CA LEU A 64 -8.36 -2.46 -7.46
C LEU A 64 -9.87 -2.21 -7.47
N LYS A 65 -10.43 -1.67 -6.40
CA LYS A 65 -11.85 -1.27 -6.33
C LYS A 65 -12.15 -0.03 -7.16
N ASN A 66 -11.22 0.91 -7.24
CA ASN A 66 -11.41 2.19 -7.96
C ASN A 66 -10.70 2.21 -9.33
N ARG A 67 -10.21 1.07 -9.82
CA ARG A 67 -9.53 0.99 -11.11
C ARG A 67 -10.53 1.22 -12.24
N ARG A 68 -10.02 1.58 -13.40
CA ARG A 68 -10.84 1.58 -14.62
C ARG A 68 -10.91 0.19 -15.25
N PRO A 69 -11.97 -0.12 -16.02
CA PRO A 69 -12.11 -1.41 -16.70
C PRO A 69 -10.98 -1.70 -17.70
N ASP A 70 -10.39 -0.66 -18.32
CA ASP A 70 -9.30 -0.79 -19.31
C ASP A 70 -7.92 -1.09 -18.67
N GLN A 71 -7.81 -0.97 -17.34
CA GLN A 71 -6.56 -1.21 -16.64
C GLN A 71 -6.38 -2.69 -16.30
N SER A 72 -5.22 -3.24 -16.66
CA SER A 72 -4.82 -4.59 -16.25
C SER A 72 -4.72 -4.70 -14.72
N ILE A 73 -5.60 -5.51 -14.14
CA ILE A 73 -5.65 -5.79 -12.69
C ILE A 73 -4.28 -6.22 -12.18
N LEU A 74 -3.72 -7.27 -12.79
CA LEU A 74 -2.47 -7.88 -12.35
C LEU A 74 -1.29 -6.91 -12.43
N LYS A 75 -1.13 -6.23 -13.57
CA LYS A 75 0.01 -5.33 -13.77
C LYS A 75 -0.02 -4.18 -12.77
N TYR A 76 -1.16 -3.50 -12.64
CA TYR A 76 -1.20 -2.28 -11.85
C TYR A 76 -1.33 -2.54 -10.35
N GLY A 77 -1.98 -3.60 -9.90
CA GLY A 77 -1.97 -3.95 -8.48
C GLY A 77 -0.59 -4.37 -7.98
N VAL A 78 0.20 -5.07 -8.80
CA VAL A 78 1.62 -5.35 -8.51
C VAL A 78 2.45 -4.05 -8.47
N VAL A 79 2.24 -3.13 -9.42
CA VAL A 79 2.93 -1.83 -9.43
C VAL A 79 2.62 -1.02 -8.17
N VAL A 80 1.35 -0.95 -7.76
CA VAL A 80 0.96 -0.26 -6.53
C VAL A 80 1.66 -0.87 -5.32
N GLY A 81 1.71 -2.20 -5.22
CA GLY A 81 2.38 -2.89 -4.12
C GLY A 81 3.90 -2.65 -4.08
N ILE A 82 4.59 -2.82 -5.21
CA ILE A 82 6.06 -2.62 -5.27
C ILE A 82 6.42 -1.15 -5.01
N VAL A 83 5.78 -0.21 -5.71
CA VAL A 83 6.11 1.21 -5.59
C VAL A 83 5.72 1.75 -4.22
N GLY A 84 4.58 1.31 -3.67
CA GLY A 84 4.19 1.59 -2.29
C GLY A 84 5.25 1.09 -1.30
N GLY A 85 5.71 -0.16 -1.45
CA GLY A 85 6.77 -0.74 -0.63
C GLY A 85 8.08 0.05 -0.66
N ILE A 86 8.54 0.45 -1.85
CA ILE A 86 9.77 1.24 -2.03
C ILE A 86 9.67 2.60 -1.32
N ILE A 87 8.58 3.32 -1.56
CA ILE A 87 8.39 4.67 -0.99
C ILE A 87 8.24 4.58 0.54
N SER A 88 7.47 3.61 1.04
CA SER A 88 7.36 3.34 2.48
C SER A 88 8.71 3.04 3.12
N SER A 89 9.58 2.26 2.46
CA SER A 89 10.93 1.94 2.94
C SER A 89 11.75 3.21 3.17
N PHE A 90 11.68 4.13 2.22
CA PHE A 90 12.37 5.42 2.33
C PHE A 90 11.88 6.24 3.53
N PHE A 91 10.56 6.35 3.72
CA PHE A 91 10.00 7.10 4.85
C PHE A 91 10.26 6.46 6.21
N ILE A 92 10.17 5.13 6.31
CA ILE A 92 10.51 4.40 7.54
C ILE A 92 11.98 4.65 7.90
N SER A 93 12.90 4.54 6.94
CA SER A 93 14.32 4.78 7.17
C SER A 93 14.60 6.23 7.55
N LEU A 94 13.89 7.19 6.93
CA LEU A 94 13.99 8.61 7.28
C LEU A 94 13.51 8.87 8.71
N TYR A 95 12.38 8.26 9.12
CA TYR A 95 11.90 8.33 10.49
C TYR A 95 12.92 7.77 11.48
N GLN A 96 13.53 6.63 11.17
CA GLN A 96 14.55 6.02 12.01
C GLN A 96 15.81 6.86 12.14
N TRP A 97 16.23 7.47 11.03
CA TRP A 97 17.35 8.40 11.03
C TRP A 97 17.09 9.63 11.91
N ILE A 98 15.87 10.19 11.89
CA ILE A 98 15.49 11.31 12.77
C ILE A 98 15.55 10.92 14.25
N LEU A 99 15.16 9.69 14.60
CA LEU A 99 15.20 9.25 16.00
C LEU A 99 16.62 9.01 16.52
N LEU A 100 17.50 8.46 15.68
CA LEU A 100 18.81 7.99 16.11
C LEU A 100 19.96 8.93 15.73
N PHE A 101 19.76 9.85 14.78
CA PHE A 101 20.76 10.81 14.27
C PHE A 101 22.07 10.19 13.72
N TYR A 102 22.06 8.91 13.35
CA TYR A 102 23.21 8.22 12.75
C TYR A 102 22.96 7.87 11.29
N PHE A 103 23.74 8.45 10.37
CA PHE A 103 23.54 8.23 8.92
C PHE A 103 23.83 6.77 8.47
N SER A 104 24.76 6.08 9.13
CA SER A 104 25.00 4.65 8.87
C SER A 104 23.76 3.79 9.15
N VAL A 105 22.95 4.18 10.14
CA VAL A 105 21.68 3.52 10.47
C VAL A 105 20.66 3.76 9.37
N PHE A 106 20.59 4.96 8.78
CA PHE A 106 19.71 5.25 7.64
C PHE A 106 19.95 4.27 6.49
N ILE A 107 21.20 4.08 6.07
CA ILE A 107 21.56 3.21 4.94
C ILE A 107 21.24 1.76 5.26
N ALA A 108 21.63 1.28 6.45
CA ALA A 108 21.36 -0.10 6.87
C ALA A 108 19.85 -0.40 6.88
N TYR A 109 19.06 0.51 7.47
CA TYR A 109 17.60 0.37 7.50
C TYR A 109 16.98 0.46 6.12
N LEU A 110 17.43 1.38 5.28
CA LEU A 110 16.91 1.51 3.92
C LEU A 110 17.11 0.21 3.12
N VAL A 111 18.27 -0.42 3.22
CA VAL A 111 18.51 -1.69 2.52
C VAL A 111 17.61 -2.79 3.06
N THR A 112 17.50 -2.96 4.38
CA THR A 112 16.67 -4.03 4.95
C THR A 112 15.19 -3.82 4.67
N THR A 113 14.68 -2.60 4.86
CA THR A 113 13.28 -2.26 4.64
C THR A 113 12.91 -2.27 3.16
N LEU A 114 13.83 -1.94 2.25
CA LEU A 114 13.60 -2.07 0.80
C LEU A 114 13.39 -3.52 0.38
N ILE A 115 14.22 -4.44 0.88
CA ILE A 115 14.10 -5.86 0.54
C ILE A 115 12.75 -6.38 1.00
N THR A 116 12.37 -6.12 2.26
CA THR A 116 11.09 -6.60 2.81
C THR A 116 9.89 -5.91 2.16
N GLY A 117 9.95 -4.59 2.00
CA GLY A 117 8.89 -3.78 1.40
C GLY A 117 8.60 -4.17 -0.05
N VAL A 118 9.64 -4.39 -0.87
CA VAL A 118 9.47 -4.85 -2.25
C VAL A 118 8.92 -6.27 -2.28
N PHE A 119 9.43 -7.17 -1.45
CA PHE A 119 9.02 -8.58 -1.45
C PHE A 119 7.56 -8.74 -1.00
N ILE A 120 7.16 -8.09 0.09
CA ILE A 120 5.78 -8.09 0.59
C ILE A 120 4.86 -7.36 -0.40
N GLY A 121 5.30 -6.22 -0.91
CA GLY A 121 4.58 -5.44 -1.92
C GLY A 121 4.24 -6.27 -3.16
N LEU A 122 5.22 -7.01 -3.68
CA LEU A 122 5.06 -7.94 -4.79
C LEU A 122 4.06 -9.06 -4.44
N LEU A 123 4.25 -9.75 -3.31
CA LEU A 123 3.43 -10.90 -2.93
C LEU A 123 1.96 -10.52 -2.73
N ILE A 124 1.70 -9.53 -1.89
CA ILE A 124 0.33 -9.08 -1.58
C ILE A 124 -0.30 -8.45 -2.81
N GLY A 125 0.45 -7.64 -3.56
CA GLY A 125 -0.01 -7.06 -4.83
C GLY A 125 -0.42 -8.13 -5.84
N ALA A 126 0.38 -9.18 -6.00
CA ALA A 126 0.09 -10.29 -6.91
C ALA A 126 -1.12 -11.13 -6.43
N ILE A 127 -1.17 -11.50 -5.15
CA ILE A 127 -2.26 -12.31 -4.58
C ILE A 127 -3.60 -11.59 -4.73
N LEU A 128 -3.69 -10.33 -4.30
CA LEU A 128 -4.94 -9.56 -4.38
C LEU A 128 -5.35 -9.32 -5.83
N SER A 129 -4.39 -9.01 -6.70
CA SER A 129 -4.71 -8.82 -8.12
C SER A 129 -5.18 -10.10 -8.78
N ALA A 130 -4.58 -11.25 -8.46
CA ALA A 130 -5.04 -12.54 -8.97
C ALA A 130 -6.47 -12.86 -8.47
N TYR A 131 -6.76 -12.57 -7.19
CA TYR A 131 -8.09 -12.75 -6.61
C TYR A 131 -9.15 -11.88 -7.32
N PHE A 132 -8.89 -10.58 -7.52
CA PHE A 132 -9.82 -9.69 -8.22
C PHE A 132 -9.99 -10.06 -9.70
N MET A 133 -8.92 -10.50 -10.36
CA MET A 133 -8.98 -10.98 -11.74
C MET A 133 -9.85 -12.24 -11.85
N TYR A 134 -9.71 -13.18 -10.91
CA TYR A 134 -10.56 -14.37 -10.86
C TYR A 134 -12.04 -14.03 -10.63
N LYS A 135 -12.32 -13.10 -9.71
CA LYS A 135 -13.68 -12.61 -9.43
C LYS A 135 -14.33 -11.97 -10.65
N GLU A 136 -13.57 -11.18 -11.42
CA GLU A 136 -14.06 -10.54 -12.64
C GLU A 136 -14.35 -11.56 -13.75
N VAL A 137 -13.47 -12.55 -13.96
CA VAL A 137 -13.66 -13.62 -14.96
C VAL A 137 -14.90 -14.46 -14.65
N LYS A 138 -15.19 -14.71 -13.37
CA LYS A 138 -16.40 -15.42 -12.95
C LYS A 138 -17.69 -14.62 -13.04
N GLY A 139 -17.62 -13.33 -13.37
CA GLY A 139 -18.78 -12.46 -13.42
C GLY A 139 -19.34 -12.06 -12.04
N GLU A 140 -18.72 -12.50 -10.94
CA GLU A 140 -19.08 -12.19 -9.55
C GLU A 140 -18.78 -10.72 -9.16
N GLY A 141 -18.28 -9.91 -10.10
CA GLY A 141 -17.92 -8.50 -9.91
C GLY A 141 -18.73 -7.51 -10.76
N LYS A 142 -19.77 -7.95 -11.48
CA LYS A 142 -20.57 -7.08 -12.36
C LYS A 142 -21.75 -6.38 -11.68
N GLU A 143 -21.98 -6.56 -10.38
CA GLU A 143 -23.07 -5.91 -9.66
C GLU A 143 -22.73 -4.49 -9.14
N GLU A 144 -21.51 -3.98 -9.31
CA GLU A 144 -21.15 -2.60 -8.90
C GLU A 144 -20.97 -1.62 -10.07
N TYR A 145 -21.23 -2.04 -11.33
CA TYR A 145 -21.02 -1.19 -12.52
C TYR A 145 -22.32 -0.66 -13.15
N TYR A 146 -23.47 -0.87 -12.53
CA TYR A 146 -24.75 -0.32 -12.99
C TYR A 146 -25.53 0.22 -11.80
N ASP A 147 -25.38 1.51 -11.54
CA ASP A 147 -26.55 2.35 -11.28
C ASP A 147 -26.34 3.78 -11.80
N ASP A 148 -25.90 3.87 -13.06
CA ASP A 148 -26.01 5.11 -13.86
C ASP A 148 -27.48 5.36 -14.29
N GLU A 149 -28.42 4.46 -13.99
CA GLU A 149 -29.86 4.67 -14.21
C GLU A 149 -30.50 5.48 -13.06
N PHE A 150 -30.13 5.24 -11.79
CA PHE A 150 -30.63 6.05 -10.66
C PHE A 150 -30.24 7.54 -10.75
N PHE A 151 -29.08 7.89 -11.29
CA PHE A 151 -28.65 9.29 -11.43
C PHE A 151 -29.18 9.97 -12.69
N LYS A 152 -29.71 9.23 -13.68
CA LYS A 152 -30.33 9.83 -14.87
C LYS A 152 -31.65 10.52 -14.53
N ASP A 153 -32.44 9.92 -13.65
CA ASP A 153 -33.72 10.48 -13.21
C ASP A 153 -33.57 11.76 -12.36
N LEU A 154 -32.37 12.03 -11.82
CA LEU A 154 -32.06 13.21 -10.99
C LEU A 154 -31.46 14.40 -11.78
N ILE A 155 -31.13 14.22 -13.06
CA ILE A 155 -30.53 15.26 -13.93
C ILE A 155 -31.55 15.79 -14.95
N GLU A 156 -32.64 15.06 -15.19
CA GLU A 156 -33.73 15.46 -16.09
C GLU A 156 -34.92 16.16 -15.39
N GLU A 157 -34.78 16.54 -14.10
CA GLU A 157 -35.71 17.43 -13.37
C GLU A 157 -35.09 18.81 -13.11
#